data_AF-A0A920LJ39-F1
#
_entry.id   AF-A0A920LJ39-F1
#
_cell.length_a   1.000
_cell.length_b   1.000
_cell.length_c   1.000
_cell.angle_alpha   90.00
_cell.angle_beta   90.00
_cell.angle_gamma   90.00
#
_symmetry.space_group_name_H-M   'P 1'
#
loop_
_entity.id
_entity.type
_entity.pdbx_description
1 polymer ?
#
loop_
_entity_poly.entity_id
_entity_poly.type
_entity_poly.pdbx_seq_one_letter_code
_entity_poly.pdbx_strand_id
1 'polypeptide(L)' 'MNFKDRIDVLPDEPWDNSTWNLWIDKIKVSTDRKGRDLFLPLRKAITGLDDGPELKELILLIGYDKIKKRLLGK' A
#
# COMPACT_ATOMS: atom_id res chain seq x y z
N MET A 1 -3.05 -2.09 15.00
CA MET A 1 -3.63 -1.49 13.78
C MET A 1 -4.37 -2.57 13.01
N ASN A 2 -5.67 -2.40 12.74
CA ASN A 2 -6.39 -3.27 11.81
C ASN A 2 -6.16 -2.70 10.41
N PHE A 3 -5.60 -3.48 9.48
CA PHE A 3 -5.27 -3.01 8.13
C PHE A 3 -6.46 -3.11 7.15
N LYS A 4 -7.63 -3.52 7.65
CA LYS A 4 -8.88 -3.60 6.87
C LYS A 4 -9.20 -2.27 6.16
N ASP A 5 -8.92 -1.14 6.80
CA ASP A 5 -9.15 0.21 6.27
C ASP A 5 -8.32 0.56 5.01
N ARG A 6 -7.31 -0.25 4.64
CA ARG A 6 -6.40 0.06 3.50
C ARG A 6 -6.86 -0.51 2.17
N ILE A 7 -7.74 -1.50 2.19
CA ILE A 7 -8.28 -2.12 0.97
C ILE A 7 -9.31 -1.19 0.36
N ASP A 8 -10.08 -0.48 1.19
CA ASP A 8 -11.13 0.43 0.75
C ASP A 8 -10.59 1.59 -0.11
N VAL A 9 -9.30 1.88 0.01
CA VAL A 9 -8.61 2.94 -0.75
C VAL A 9 -7.66 2.40 -1.83
N LEU A 10 -7.54 1.08 -1.99
CA LEU A 10 -6.70 0.46 -3.02
C LEU A 10 -7.28 0.81 -4.42
N PRO A 11 -6.51 1.44 -5.33
CA PRO A 11 -7.01 1.77 -6.66
C PRO A 11 -7.29 0.51 -7.47
N ASP A 12 -8.35 0.56 -8.28
CA ASP A 12 -8.63 -0.46 -9.29
C ASP A 12 -7.55 -0.47 -10.38
N GLU A 13 -7.46 -1.58 -11.11
CA GLU A 13 -6.60 -1.72 -12.29
C GLU A 13 -7.13 -0.91 -13.50
N PRO A 14 -6.28 -0.57 -14.48
CA PRO A 14 -4.85 -0.89 -14.60
C PRO A 14 -3.95 -0.04 -13.70
N TRP A 15 -2.83 -0.62 -13.27
CA TRP A 15 -1.82 0.09 -12.50
C TRP A 15 -0.65 0.57 -13.37
N ASP A 16 -0.21 1.78 -13.07
CA ASP A 16 0.92 2.43 -13.72
C ASP A 16 1.73 3.26 -12.71
N ASN A 17 2.71 4.02 -13.21
CA ASN A 17 3.59 4.84 -12.39
C ASN A 17 2.87 5.93 -11.56
N SER A 18 1.61 6.25 -11.87
CA SER A 18 0.78 7.21 -11.13
C SER A 18 0.01 6.57 -9.97
N THR A 19 -0.26 5.26 -10.03
CA THR A 19 -1.07 4.51 -9.06
C THR A 19 -0.58 4.71 -7.63
N TRP A 20 0.74 4.66 -7.41
CA TRP A 20 1.32 4.85 -6.08
C TRP A 20 0.93 6.19 -5.46
N ASN A 21 1.09 7.29 -6.20
CA ASN A 21 0.78 8.62 -5.68
C ASN A 21 -0.70 8.75 -5.36
N LEU A 22 -1.57 8.30 -6.28
CA LEU A 22 -3.02 8.30 -6.09
C LEU A 22 -3.43 7.49 -4.85
N TRP A 23 -2.83 6.32 -4.65
CA TRP A 23 -3.13 5.47 -3.50
C TRP A 23 -2.66 6.10 -2.19
N ILE A 24 -1.42 6.58 -2.14
CA ILE A 24 -0.85 7.20 -0.96
C ILE A 24 -1.66 8.44 -0.54
N ASP A 25 -2.12 9.25 -1.49
CA ASP A 25 -2.92 10.42 -1.17
C ASP A 25 -4.30 10.04 -0.62
N LYS A 26 -4.95 9.00 -1.15
CA LYS A 26 -6.18 8.44 -0.55
C LYS A 26 -5.95 7.92 0.86
N ILE A 27 -4.81 7.26 1.13
CA ILE A 27 -4.50 6.78 2.49
C ILE A 27 -4.27 7.96 3.45
N LYS A 28 -3.55 9.00 3.03
CA LYS A 28 -3.34 10.21 3.86
C LYS A 28 -4.66 10.87 4.23
N VAL A 29 -5.57 11.02 3.26
CA VAL A 29 -6.90 11.61 3.48
C VAL A 29 -7.75 10.78 4.44
N SER A 30 -7.68 9.46 4.35
CA SER A 30 -8.48 8.56 5.19
C SER A 30 -7.91 8.31 6.60
N THR A 31 -6.60 8.51 6.82
CA THR A 31 -5.94 8.10 8.07
C THR A 31 -5.21 9.20 8.83
N ASP A 32 -5.04 10.40 8.24
CA ASP A 32 -4.18 11.51 8.69
C ASP A 32 -2.72 11.11 9.01
N ARG A 33 -2.29 9.91 8.59
CA ARG A 33 -0.92 9.41 8.82
C ARG A 33 0.03 9.93 7.75
N LYS A 34 1.26 10.24 8.17
CA LYS A 34 2.33 10.77 7.31
C LYS A 34 3.68 10.15 7.69
N GLY A 35 4.67 10.30 6.81
CA GLY A 35 6.04 9.87 7.07
C GLY A 35 6.14 8.40 7.52
N ARG A 36 6.92 8.14 8.58
CA ARG A 36 7.18 6.79 9.08
C ARG A 36 5.90 6.05 9.49
N ASP A 37 4.94 6.73 10.10
CA ASP A 37 3.69 6.13 10.59
C ASP A 37 2.75 5.69 9.47
N LEU A 38 2.95 6.22 8.26
CA LEU A 38 2.28 5.78 7.05
C LEU A 38 3.05 4.62 6.39
N PHE A 39 4.33 4.87 6.07
CA PHE A 39 5.10 4.02 5.17
C PHE A 39 5.63 2.75 5.84
N LEU A 40 6.09 2.79 7.09
CA LEU A 40 6.62 1.59 7.76
C LEU A 40 5.52 0.54 7.94
N PRO A 41 4.33 0.87 8.47
CA PRO A 41 3.24 -0.10 8.54
C PRO A 41 2.79 -0.59 7.15
N LEU A 42 2.80 0.27 6.12
CA LEU A 42 2.44 -0.14 4.76
C LEU A 42 3.44 -1.13 4.18
N ARG A 43 4.74 -0.89 4.38
CA ARG A 43 5.80 -1.84 4.02
C ARG A 43 5.55 -3.19 4.68
N LYS A 44 5.35 -3.22 5.99
CA LYS A 44 5.06 -4.46 6.72
C LYS A 44 3.87 -5.22 6.17
N ALA A 45 2.78 -4.53 5.85
CA ALA A 45 1.60 -5.17 5.29
C ALA A 45 1.83 -5.74 3.88
N ILE A 46 2.66 -5.09 3.07
CA ILE A 46 2.94 -5.51 1.69
C ILE A 46 4.06 -6.55 1.62
N THR A 47 5.06 -6.49 2.50
CA THR A 47 6.30 -7.28 2.36
C THR A 47 6.63 -8.13 3.56
N GLY A 48 6.08 -7.84 4.74
CA GLY A 48 6.50 -8.44 6.01
C GLY A 48 7.86 -7.95 6.51
N LEU A 49 8.47 -6.96 5.86
CA LEU A 49 9.80 -6.45 6.18
C LEU A 49 9.75 -5.03 6.75
N ASP A 50 10.74 -4.69 7.57
CA ASP A 50 10.95 -3.32 8.08
C ASP A 50 11.68 -2.40 7.09
N ASP A 51 12.39 -2.98 6.12
CA ASP A 51 13.18 -2.28 5.11
C ASP A 51 13.10 -2.99 3.74
N GLY A 52 13.72 -2.43 2.70
CA GLY A 52 13.89 -3.04 1.40
C GLY A 52 13.69 -2.06 0.24
N PRO A 53 13.41 -2.57 -0.97
CA PRO A 53 13.33 -1.75 -2.18
C PRO A 53 12.17 -0.74 -2.13
N GLU A 54 12.17 0.18 -3.07
CA GLU A 54 11.20 1.25 -3.19
C GLU A 54 9.78 0.69 -3.40
N LEU A 55 8.82 1.12 -2.57
CA LEU A 55 7.49 0.50 -2.54
C LEU A 55 6.69 0.80 -3.81
N LYS A 56 6.86 1.99 -4.40
CA LYS A 56 6.17 2.36 -5.63
C LYS A 56 6.48 1.40 -6.78
N GLU A 57 7.74 1.02 -6.94
CA GLU A 57 8.14 0.04 -7.95
C GLU A 57 7.65 -1.35 -7.59
N LEU A 58 7.78 -1.71 -6.30
CA LEU A 58 7.44 -3.03 -5.82
C LEU A 58 5.95 -3.36 -6.03
N ILE A 59 5.04 -2.39 -5.84
CA ILE A 59 3.61 -2.65 -6.03
C ILE A 59 3.25 -2.96 -7.50
N LEU A 60 3.93 -2.32 -8.45
CA LEU A 60 3.71 -2.56 -9.88
C LEU A 60 4.23 -3.94 -10.29
N LEU A 61 5.33 -4.39 -9.69
CA LEU A 61 5.89 -5.72 -9.90
C LEU A 61 5.04 -6.83 -9.25
N ILE A 62 4.48 -6.58 -8.07
CA ILE A 62 3.65 -7.56 -7.36
C ILE A 62 2.26 -7.70 -8.02
N GLY A 63 1.66 -6.58 -8.45
CA GLY A 63 0.34 -6.52 -9.06
C GLY A 63 -0.82 -6.49 -8.05
N TYR A 64 -1.98 -6.05 -8.52
CA TYR A 64 -3.17 -5.77 -7.71
C TYR A 64 -3.60 -6.96 -6.84
N ASP A 65 -3.79 -8.13 -7.44
CA ASP A 65 -4.34 -9.31 -6.74
C ASP A 65 -3.48 -9.74 -5.55
N LYS A 66 -2.16 -9.75 -5.72
CA LYS A 66 -1.23 -10.14 -4.66
C LYS A 66 -1.17 -9.07 -3.57
N ILE A 67 -1.14 -7.78 -3.93
CA ILE A 67 -1.20 -6.69 -2.93
C ILE A 67 -2.49 -6.78 -2.12
N LYS A 68 -3.64 -6.96 -2.78
CA LYS A 68 -4.95 -7.10 -2.14
C LYS A 68 -4.98 -8.27 -1.15
N LYS A 69 -4.44 -9.44 -1.52
CA LYS A 69 -4.34 -10.61 -0.63
C LYS A 69 -3.49 -10.33 0.60
N ARG A 70 -2.30 -9.73 0.40
CA ARG A 70 -1.39 -9.37 1.51
C ARG A 70 -2.01 -8.37 2.47
N LEU A 71 -2.71 -7.36 1.96
CA LEU A 71 -3.45 -6.39 2.78
C LEU A 71 -4.61 -7.03 3.56
N LEU A 72 -5.24 -8.07 3.01
CA LEU A 72 -6.26 -8.88 3.69
C LEU A 72 -5.68 -9.83 4.75
N GLY A 73 -4.35 -9.98 4.84
CA GLY A 73 -3.71 -10.99 5.68
C GLY A 73 -3.97 -12.42 5.21
N LYS A 74 -4.20 -12.61 3.90
CA LYS A 74 -4.47 -13.90 3.26
C LYS A 74 -3.31 -14.36 2.38
#